data_AF-A0A3M1FUS9-F1
#
_entry.id   AF-A0A3M1FUS9-F1
#
_cell.length_a   1.000
_cell.length_b   1.000
_cell.length_c   1.000
_cell.angle_alpha   90.00
_cell.angle_beta   90.00
_cell.angle_gamma   90.00
#
_symmetry.space_group_name_H-M   'P 1'
#
loop_
_entity.id
_entity.type
_entity.pdbx_description
1 polymer ?
#
loop_
_entity_poly.entity_id
_entity_poly.type
_entity_poly.pdbx_seq_one_letter_code
_entity_poly.pdbx_strand_id
1 'polypeptide(L)'
;FDTNYHTMMGVSPKQAVETLSQWGVFLIGANCGNGPAEIEAVMTEMAQYRPPGVYLMAQSNAGMPQYEQGAIHYDGTPDVMARYAVKMRDLGVNVIGGCCGTTPQHLAAMRAALEQVADQPIAGPPPLTATAGAIEDDSSRAERRAARRAARRQRTG
;
A
#
# COMPACT_ATOMS: atom_id res chain seq x y z
N PHE A 1 -10.31 5.70 -2.81
CA PHE A 1 -11.18 5.73 -4.00
C PHE A 1 -12.40 4.90 -3.69
N ASP A 2 -13.57 5.32 -4.13
CA ASP A 2 -14.82 4.56 -4.03
C ASP A 2 -14.96 3.61 -5.24
N THR A 3 -16.12 2.97 -5.40
CA THR A 3 -16.41 2.08 -6.52
C THR A 3 -16.57 2.81 -7.87
N ASN A 4 -16.66 4.14 -7.87
CA ASN A 4 -16.64 4.97 -9.07
C ASN A 4 -15.24 5.48 -9.40
N TYR A 5 -14.21 4.96 -8.72
CA TYR A 5 -12.81 5.35 -8.89
C TYR A 5 -12.55 6.83 -8.59
N HIS A 6 -13.25 7.42 -7.62
CA HIS A 6 -12.96 8.78 -7.17
C HIS A 6 -12.69 8.82 -5.66
N THR A 7 -11.94 9.81 -5.19
CA THR A 7 -11.90 10.11 -3.76
C THR A 7 -13.26 10.66 -3.30
N MET A 8 -13.48 10.77 -1.99
CA MET A 8 -14.69 11.40 -1.43
C MET A 8 -14.92 12.82 -1.95
N MET A 9 -13.85 13.52 -2.36
CA MET A 9 -13.91 14.88 -2.91
C MET A 9 -13.97 14.91 -4.45
N GLY A 10 -14.21 13.77 -5.10
CA GLY A 10 -14.35 13.70 -6.55
C GLY A 10 -13.02 13.74 -7.32
N VAL A 11 -11.90 13.39 -6.70
CA VAL A 11 -10.58 13.37 -7.37
C VAL A 11 -10.33 12.01 -8.02
N SER A 12 -10.03 11.97 -9.31
CA SER A 12 -9.68 10.74 -10.03
C SER A 12 -8.24 10.28 -9.76
N PRO A 13 -7.86 9.02 -10.04
CA PRO A 13 -6.50 8.52 -9.87
C PRO A 13 -5.48 9.30 -10.70
N LYS A 14 -5.83 9.64 -11.94
CA LYS A 14 -5.03 10.54 -12.79
C LYS A 14 -4.80 11.89 -12.13
N GLN A 15 -5.88 12.57 -11.71
CA GLN A 15 -5.77 13.89 -11.09
C GLN A 15 -4.92 13.84 -9.81
N ALA A 16 -5.06 12.78 -9.02
CA ALA A 16 -4.26 12.56 -7.82
C ALA A 16 -2.77 12.44 -8.15
N VAL A 17 -2.38 11.58 -9.10
CA VAL A 17 -0.95 11.37 -9.42
C VAL A 17 -0.32 12.61 -10.07
N GLU A 18 -1.04 13.29 -10.98
CA GLU A 18 -0.56 14.50 -11.64
C GLU A 18 -0.40 15.68 -10.66
N THR A 19 -1.32 15.83 -9.71
CA THR A 19 -1.28 16.93 -8.73
C THR A 19 -0.22 16.68 -7.66
N LEU A 20 -0.25 15.49 -7.03
CA LEU A 20 0.63 15.18 -5.91
C LEU A 20 2.11 15.14 -6.32
N SER A 21 2.40 14.66 -7.53
CA SER A 21 3.78 14.61 -8.04
C SER A 21 4.44 15.99 -8.16
N GLN A 22 3.65 17.04 -8.38
CA GLN A 22 4.15 18.43 -8.44
C GLN A 22 4.57 18.96 -7.07
N TRP A 23 4.20 18.29 -5.98
CA TRP A 23 4.52 18.71 -4.61
C TRP A 23 5.86 18.15 -4.13
N GLY A 24 6.62 17.47 -5.00
CA GLY A 24 7.92 16.89 -4.66
C GLY A 24 7.82 15.64 -3.78
N VAL A 25 6.66 14.97 -3.77
CA VAL A 25 6.50 13.70 -3.06
C VAL A 25 7.26 12.57 -3.76
N PHE A 26 7.82 11.67 -2.96
CA PHE A 26 8.59 10.55 -3.48
C PHE A 26 7.74 9.33 -3.84
N LEU A 27 6.64 9.12 -3.12
CA LEU A 27 5.79 7.95 -3.21
C LEU A 27 4.32 8.38 -3.17
N ILE A 28 3.53 7.92 -4.13
CA ILE A 28 2.07 8.15 -4.21
C ILE A 28 1.39 6.79 -4.22
N GLY A 29 0.20 6.67 -3.65
CA GLY A 29 -0.49 5.39 -3.65
C GLY A 29 -1.94 5.45 -3.25
N ALA A 30 -2.55 4.27 -3.26
CA ALA A 30 -3.90 4.04 -2.78
C ALA A 30 -3.92 2.93 -1.74
N ASN A 31 -4.66 3.15 -0.66
CA ASN A 31 -4.94 2.13 0.34
C ASN A 31 -6.41 2.17 0.77
N CYS A 32 -6.90 1.03 1.28
CA CYS A 32 -8.25 0.88 1.83
C CYS A 32 -9.36 1.28 0.82
N GLY A 33 -10.56 1.53 1.33
CA GLY A 33 -11.75 1.89 0.55
C GLY A 33 -12.41 0.69 -0.12
N ASN A 34 -11.64 -0.10 -0.87
CA ASN A 34 -12.13 -1.22 -1.67
C ASN A 34 -11.21 -2.45 -1.63
N GLY A 35 -11.66 -3.51 -2.29
CA GLY A 35 -10.95 -4.77 -2.45
C GLY A 35 -9.89 -4.74 -3.57
N PRO A 36 -9.32 -5.92 -3.89
CA PRO A 36 -8.18 -6.02 -4.80
C PRO A 36 -8.47 -5.56 -6.24
N ALA A 37 -9.68 -5.84 -6.75
CA ALA A 37 -10.05 -5.49 -8.12
C ALA A 37 -10.17 -3.98 -8.32
N GLU A 38 -10.78 -3.26 -7.37
CA GLU A 38 -10.94 -1.82 -7.48
C GLU A 38 -9.60 -1.09 -7.29
N ILE A 39 -8.76 -1.56 -6.36
CA ILE A 39 -7.41 -1.00 -6.21
C ILE A 39 -6.58 -1.27 -7.48
N GLU A 40 -6.72 -2.42 -8.12
CA GLU A 40 -6.08 -2.70 -9.41
C GLU A 40 -6.47 -1.69 -10.49
N ALA A 41 -7.76 -1.36 -10.60
CA ALA A 41 -8.22 -0.35 -11.55
C ALA A 41 -7.63 1.04 -11.25
N VAL A 42 -7.65 1.45 -9.97
CA VAL A 42 -7.04 2.72 -9.53
C VAL A 42 -5.55 2.76 -9.87
N MET A 43 -4.81 1.70 -9.56
CA MET A 43 -3.36 1.65 -9.76
C MET A 43 -2.99 1.56 -11.24
N THR A 44 -3.84 0.95 -12.07
CA THR A 44 -3.65 0.95 -13.52
C THR A 44 -3.65 2.37 -14.07
N GLU A 45 -4.63 3.19 -13.68
CA GLU A 45 -4.71 4.58 -14.11
C GLU A 45 -3.55 5.41 -13.51
N MET A 46 -3.22 5.24 -12.23
CA MET A 46 -2.06 5.93 -11.63
C MET A 46 -0.74 5.58 -12.35
N ALA A 47 -0.53 4.31 -12.68
CA ALA A 47 0.68 3.85 -13.38
C ALA A 47 0.78 4.43 -14.79
N GLN A 48 -0.35 4.57 -15.49
CA GLN A 48 -0.42 5.17 -16.82
C GLN A 48 0.00 6.65 -16.83
N TYR A 49 -0.40 7.42 -15.81
CA TYR A 49 -0.14 8.87 -15.73
C TYR A 49 1.02 9.24 -14.79
N ARG A 50 1.76 8.25 -14.31
CA ARG A 50 2.89 8.45 -13.40
C ARG A 50 4.04 9.20 -14.10
N PRO A 51 4.47 10.35 -13.56
CA PRO A 51 5.68 11.02 -14.06
C PRO A 51 6.96 10.22 -13.75
N PRO A 52 8.05 10.43 -14.51
CA PRO A 52 9.34 9.83 -14.21
C PRO A 52 9.82 10.14 -12.78
N GLY A 53 10.41 9.15 -12.11
CA GLY A 53 10.99 9.31 -10.77
C GLY A 53 10.00 9.24 -9.60
N VAL A 54 8.69 9.18 -9.86
CA VAL A 54 7.67 8.96 -8.83
C VAL A 54 7.51 7.47 -8.58
N TYR A 55 7.49 7.05 -7.32
CA TYR A 55 7.20 5.67 -6.94
C TYR A 55 5.71 5.49 -6.63
N LEU A 56 5.20 4.27 -6.81
CA LEU A 56 3.82 3.90 -6.50
C LEU A 56 3.70 2.93 -5.33
N MET A 57 2.62 3.07 -4.56
CA MET A 57 2.24 2.17 -3.46
C MET A 57 0.78 1.71 -3.60
N ALA A 58 0.53 0.43 -3.32
CA ALA A 58 -0.82 -0.13 -3.32
C ALA A 58 -1.03 -1.03 -2.10
N GLN A 59 -2.10 -0.76 -1.35
CA GLN A 59 -2.48 -1.53 -0.16
C GLN A 59 -3.99 -1.78 -0.11
N SER A 60 -4.43 -2.84 -0.78
CA SER A 60 -5.85 -3.22 -0.83
C SER A 60 -6.36 -3.83 0.49
N ASN A 61 -7.67 -3.74 0.72
CA ASN A 61 -8.32 -4.61 1.72
C ASN A 61 -8.22 -6.08 1.27
N ALA A 62 -8.27 -7.01 2.21
CA ALA A 62 -8.34 -8.45 1.90
C ALA A 62 -9.76 -8.82 1.44
N GLY A 63 -10.15 -8.37 0.24
CA GLY A 63 -11.52 -8.52 -0.27
C GLY A 63 -12.42 -7.33 0.09
N MET A 64 -13.71 -7.47 -0.23
CA MET A 64 -14.69 -6.41 0.00
C MET A 64 -15.21 -6.48 1.44
N PRO A 65 -15.40 -5.33 2.12
CA PRO A 65 -15.99 -5.33 3.45
C PRO A 65 -17.45 -5.78 3.36
N GLN A 66 -17.77 -6.87 4.05
CA GLN A 66 -19.13 -7.40 4.19
C GLN A 66 -19.61 -7.19 5.62
N TYR A 67 -20.83 -6.69 5.80
CA TYR A 67 -21.41 -6.54 7.14
C TYR A 67 -22.18 -7.81 7.49
N GLU A 68 -21.61 -8.61 8.37
CA GLU A 68 -22.16 -9.89 8.80
C GLU A 68 -22.22 -9.93 10.34
N GLN A 69 -23.35 -10.36 10.89
CA GLN A 69 -23.51 -10.61 12.34
C GLN A 69 -23.09 -9.43 13.26
N GLY A 70 -23.24 -8.19 12.79
CA GLY A 70 -22.90 -7.00 13.58
C GLY A 70 -21.43 -6.56 13.47
N ALA A 71 -20.64 -7.20 12.62
CA ALA A 71 -19.24 -6.87 12.39
C ALA A 71 -18.92 -6.79 10.89
N ILE A 72 -17.81 -6.12 10.56
CA ILE A 72 -17.26 -6.10 9.20
C ILE A 72 -16.33 -7.30 9.04
N HIS A 73 -16.63 -8.13 8.06
CA HIS A 73 -15.85 -9.28 7.62
C HIS A 73 -15.23 -9.01 6.24
N TYR A 74 -14.11 -9.67 5.99
CA TYR A 74 -13.33 -9.55 4.76
C TYR A 74 -13.10 -10.96 4.21
N ASP A 75 -13.45 -11.17 2.94
CA ASP A 75 -13.54 -12.50 2.30
C ASP A 75 -12.35 -12.84 1.40
N GLY A 76 -11.44 -11.89 1.18
CA GLY A 76 -10.25 -12.08 0.37
C GLY A 76 -9.32 -13.08 1.04
N THR A 77 -9.01 -14.16 0.33
CA THR A 77 -8.12 -15.21 0.82
C THR A 77 -6.65 -14.85 0.60
N PRO A 78 -5.69 -15.55 1.24
CA PRO A 78 -4.28 -15.42 0.93
C PRO A 78 -3.96 -15.56 -0.56
N ASP A 79 -4.60 -16.50 -1.26
CA ASP A 79 -4.42 -16.69 -2.72
C ASP A 79 -4.92 -15.50 -3.55
N VAL A 80 -6.03 -14.87 -3.14
CA VAL A 80 -6.53 -13.66 -3.79
C VAL A 80 -5.50 -12.53 -3.65
N MET A 81 -4.99 -12.32 -2.43
CA MET A 81 -3.99 -11.28 -2.17
C MET A 81 -2.66 -11.58 -2.85
N ALA A 82 -2.27 -12.85 -2.99
CA ALA A 82 -1.08 -13.28 -3.73
C ALA A 82 -1.17 -12.90 -5.22
N ARG A 83 -2.29 -13.19 -5.88
CA ARG A 83 -2.52 -12.79 -7.28
C ARG A 83 -2.53 -11.27 -7.44
N TYR A 84 -3.17 -10.57 -6.51
CA TYR A 84 -3.17 -9.11 -6.46
C TYR A 84 -1.74 -8.55 -6.41
N ALA A 85 -0.87 -9.12 -5.57
CA ALA A 85 0.50 -8.65 -5.44
C ALA A 85 1.28 -8.73 -6.75
N VAL A 86 1.18 -9.87 -7.46
CA VAL A 86 1.83 -10.05 -8.77
C VAL A 86 1.31 -9.02 -9.78
N LYS A 87 -0.01 -8.81 -9.83
CA LYS A 87 -0.59 -7.79 -10.72
C LYS A 87 -0.09 -6.37 -10.40
N MET A 88 0.03 -6.00 -9.12
CA MET A 88 0.55 -4.68 -8.74
C MET A 88 2.01 -4.52 -9.16
N ARG A 89 2.82 -5.58 -8.99
CA ARG A 89 4.19 -5.62 -9.47
C ARG A 89 4.26 -5.43 -10.99
N ASP A 90 3.39 -6.11 -11.75
CA ASP A 90 3.36 -6.00 -13.21
C ASP A 90 2.95 -4.60 -13.70
N LEU A 91 2.09 -3.90 -12.94
CA LEU A 91 1.78 -2.48 -13.16
C LEU A 91 2.91 -1.52 -12.79
N GLY A 92 3.96 -2.02 -12.15
CA GLY A 92 5.08 -1.20 -11.71
C GLY A 92 4.91 -0.50 -10.38
N VAL A 93 4.06 -1.06 -9.51
CA VAL A 93 3.93 -0.62 -8.13
C VAL A 93 5.15 -1.07 -7.33
N ASN A 94 5.73 -0.15 -6.57
CA ASN A 94 7.01 -0.35 -5.88
C ASN A 94 6.84 -0.83 -4.44
N VAL A 95 5.74 -0.42 -3.78
CA VAL A 95 5.40 -0.85 -2.43
C VAL A 95 4.02 -1.52 -2.46
N ILE A 96 3.99 -2.82 -2.17
CA ILE A 96 2.79 -3.65 -2.25
C ILE A 96 2.51 -4.21 -0.87
N GLY A 97 1.28 -4.07 -0.39
CA GLY A 97 0.85 -4.60 0.89
C GLY A 97 -0.65 -4.76 0.97
N GLY A 98 -1.16 -4.85 2.20
CA GLY A 98 -2.60 -4.89 2.45
C GLY A 98 -3.02 -3.95 3.57
N CYS A 99 -4.32 -3.69 3.64
CA CYS A 99 -4.98 -2.80 4.59
C CYS A 99 -5.96 -3.60 5.47
N CYS A 100 -7.24 -3.25 5.53
CA CYS A 100 -8.20 -3.93 6.40
C CYS A 100 -8.41 -5.40 5.97
N GLY A 101 -8.60 -6.29 6.95
CA GLY A 101 -8.74 -7.73 6.72
C GLY A 101 -7.43 -8.48 6.40
N THR A 102 -6.35 -7.77 6.06
CA THR A 102 -5.07 -8.41 5.76
C THR A 102 -4.43 -8.98 7.03
N THR A 103 -3.91 -10.20 6.93
CA THR A 103 -3.25 -10.92 8.03
C THR A 103 -1.82 -11.33 7.64
N PRO A 104 -0.99 -11.80 8.58
CA PRO A 104 0.34 -12.35 8.25
C PRO A 104 0.32 -13.47 7.22
N GLN A 105 -0.73 -14.32 7.20
CA GLN A 105 -0.89 -15.38 6.20
C GLN A 105 -1.06 -14.80 4.79
N HIS A 106 -1.80 -13.69 4.65
CA HIS A 106 -1.93 -12.98 3.38
C HIS A 106 -0.57 -12.44 2.92
N LEU A 107 0.16 -11.76 3.82
CA LEU A 107 1.48 -11.20 3.50
C LEU A 107 2.50 -12.28 3.12
N ALA A 108 2.46 -13.44 3.80
CA ALA A 108 3.30 -14.58 3.46
C ALA A 108 2.99 -15.12 2.05
N ALA A 109 1.71 -15.27 1.70
CA ALA A 109 1.30 -15.70 0.36
C ALA A 109 1.68 -14.68 -0.73
N MET A 110 1.50 -13.39 -0.45
CA MET A 110 1.95 -12.30 -1.32
C MET A 110 3.45 -12.35 -1.58
N ARG A 111 4.24 -12.51 -0.51
CA ARG A 111 5.70 -12.64 -0.62
C ARG A 111 6.10 -13.84 -1.47
N ALA A 112 5.54 -15.02 -1.18
CA ALA A 112 5.86 -16.24 -1.91
C ALA A 112 5.53 -16.11 -3.41
N ALA A 113 4.39 -15.49 -3.76
CA ALA A 113 4.03 -15.25 -5.15
C ALA A 113 4.96 -14.25 -5.85
N LEU A 114 5.38 -13.18 -5.16
CA LEU A 114 6.33 -12.20 -5.70
C LEU A 114 7.73 -12.80 -5.92
N GLU A 115 8.18 -13.72 -5.05
CA GLU A 115 9.45 -14.43 -5.23
C GLU A 115 9.48 -15.29 -6.50
N GLN A 116 8.35 -15.89 -6.89
CA GLN A 116 8.24 -16.71 -8.10
C GLN A 116 8.41 -15.90 -9.40
N VAL A 117 8.23 -14.58 -9.35
CA VAL A 117 8.31 -13.68 -10.51
C VAL A 117 9.39 -12.61 -10.33
N ALA A 118 10.31 -12.79 -9.38
CA ALA A 118 11.32 -11.80 -9.03
C ALA A 118 12.27 -11.49 -10.20
N ASP A 119 12.63 -12.49 -11.01
CA ASP A 119 13.57 -12.37 -12.13
C ASP A 119 12.92 -11.80 -13.41
N GLN A 120 11.60 -11.63 -13.42
CA GLN A 120 10.91 -11.07 -14.57
C GLN A 120 11.16 -9.54 -14.65
N PRO A 121 11.05 -8.91 -15.83
CA PRO A 121 11.04 -7.46 -15.91
C PRO A 121 9.89 -6.83 -15.12
N ILE A 122 10.11 -5.66 -14.52
CA ILE A 122 9.08 -4.85 -13.85
C ILE A 122 8.83 -3.62 -14.72
N ALA A 123 7.56 -3.25 -14.92
CA ALA A 123 7.23 -1.98 -15.56
C ALA A 123 7.55 -0.81 -14.61
N GLY A 124 8.13 0.29 -15.06
CA GLY A 124 8.32 1.49 -14.22
C GLY A 124 9.73 1.76 -13.71
N PRO A 125 9.88 2.70 -12.75
CA PRO A 125 11.19 3.09 -12.25
C PRO A 125 11.84 1.89 -11.56
N PRO A 126 13.18 1.78 -11.64
CA PRO A 126 13.90 0.68 -11.03
C PRO A 126 13.57 0.59 -9.53
N PRO A 127 13.64 -0.61 -8.93
CA PRO A 127 13.44 -0.77 -7.50
C PRO A 127 14.27 0.24 -6.72
N LEU A 128 13.69 0.74 -5.63
CA LEU A 128 14.41 1.57 -4.68
C LEU A 128 15.65 0.80 -4.22
N THR A 129 16.82 1.23 -4.67
CA THR A 129 18.08 0.85 -4.06
C THR A 129 18.18 1.63 -2.75
N ALA A 130 17.50 1.13 -1.73
CA ALA A 130 17.84 1.51 -0.38
C ALA A 130 19.30 1.11 -0.18
N THR A 131 20.20 2.09 -0.09
CA THR A 131 21.28 1.91 0.88
C THR A 131 20.57 1.62 2.18
N ALA A 132 20.87 0.48 2.79
CA ALA A 132 20.29 0.04 4.05
C ALA A 132 20.67 1.06 5.15
N GLY A 133 20.06 2.24 5.14
CA GLY A 133 19.93 3.08 6.31
C GLY A 133 19.14 2.26 7.30
N ALA A 134 19.75 2.01 8.47
CA ALA A 134 19.28 1.11 9.50
C ALA A 134 17.75 1.10 9.59
N ILE A 135 17.14 -0.01 9.19
CA ILE A 135 15.77 -0.32 9.58
C ILE A 135 15.81 -0.27 11.11
N GLU A 136 15.17 0.75 11.70
CA GLU A 136 15.07 0.87 13.15
C GLU A 136 14.45 -0.42 13.69
N ASP A 137 15.20 -1.14 14.52
CA ASP A 137 14.69 -2.35 15.13
C ASP A 137 13.62 -1.99 16.17
N ASP A 138 12.75 -2.96 16.48
CA ASP A 138 11.57 -2.77 17.32
C ASP A 138 11.93 -2.31 18.75
N SER A 139 13.10 -2.69 19.27
CA SER A 139 13.62 -2.25 20.56
C SER A 139 13.88 -0.74 20.55
N SER A 140 14.56 -0.23 19.53
CA SER A 140 14.80 1.21 19.35
C SER A 140 13.47 1.99 19.28
N ARG A 141 12.46 1.40 18.65
CA ARG A 141 11.12 1.99 18.48
C ARG A 141 10.34 2.01 19.79
N ALA A 142 10.45 0.95 20.59
CA ALA A 142 9.87 0.88 21.93
C ALA A 142 10.50 1.91 22.88
N GLU A 143 11.82 2.06 22.85
CA GLU A 143 12.57 3.02 23.67
C GLU A 143 12.18 4.46 23.36
N ARG A 144 12.09 4.84 22.08
CA ARG A 144 11.62 6.19 21.71
C ARG A 144 10.18 6.47 22.12
N ARG A 145 9.30 5.46 22.05
CA ARG A 145 7.92 5.57 22.55
C ARG A 145 7.88 5.77 24.06
N ALA A 146 8.73 5.06 24.81
CA ALA A 146 8.86 5.22 26.24
C ALA A 146 9.41 6.62 26.61
N ALA A 147 10.45 7.08 25.93
CA ALA A 147 11.04 8.41 26.11
C ALA A 147 10.04 9.54 25.84
N ARG A 148 9.24 9.43 24.76
CA ARG A 148 8.17 10.40 24.46
C ARG A 148 7.07 10.42 25.53
N ARG A 149 6.70 9.26 26.08
CA ARG A 149 5.74 9.17 27.18
C ARG A 149 6.28 9.79 28.46
N ALA A 150 7.55 9.56 28.78
CA ALA A 150 8.21 10.15 29.95
C ALA A 150 8.30 11.68 29.84
N ALA A 151 8.75 12.20 28.69
CA ALA A 151 8.81 13.64 28.43
C ALA A 151 7.44 14.33 28.50
N ARG A 152 6.36 13.64 28.07
CA ARG A 152 5.00 14.17 28.17
C ARG A 152 4.52 14.27 29.62
N ARG A 153 4.87 13.30 30.47
CA ARG A 153 4.51 13.30 31.91
C ARG A 153 5.20 14.44 32.67
N GLN A 154 6.45 14.78 32.31
CA GLN A 154 7.21 15.86 32.94
C GLN A 154 6.71 17.27 32.55
N ARG A 155 5.95 17.42 31.47
CA ARG A 155 5.38 18.71 31.04
C ARG A 155 3.96 18.98 31.57
N THR A 156 3.33 17.97 32.15
CA THR A 156 1.96 18.04 32.68
C THR A 156 1.91 17.94 34.21
N GLY A 157 3.08 17.99 34.86
CA GLY A 157 3.24 17.95 36.32
C GLY A 157 3.88 19.23 36.83
#